data_AF-A0A242CE39-F1
#
_entry.id   AF-A0A242CE39-F1
#
_cell.length_a   1.000
_cell.length_b   1.000
_cell.length_c   1.000
_cell.angle_alpha   90.00
_cell.angle_beta   90.00
_cell.angle_gamma   90.00
#
_symmetry.space_group_name_H-M   'P 1'
#
loop_
_entity.id
_entity.type
_entity.pdbx_description
1 polymer ?
#
loop_
_entity_poly.entity_id
_entity_poly.type
_entity_poly.pdbx_seq_one_letter_code
_entity_poly.pdbx_strand_id
1 'polypeptide(L)'
;MPNKNYAPIRGSWGHDPGVPGDVYLAGAPTAAAFNAMPGNPPGYPAGLGYGKGVTAENINGSIYRLRLSLVAYGTSAATGNYTPYVYAGNLATEYDWQLIVAKTSVNTENPESAPYTHAFTETLKKKYYGTQPLYALGGWNNSHAQDSSGGTWYNDVTKNTFDATDITWLKITIYGDDTFPLAYSYIRFADIIDDYRPMAIRKNGTWKSLDNKGGFWQIRKSGKWVDVPKTLFSDDGKPNKSANQIRKGGTWKAQSKIGG
;
A
#
# COMPACT_ATOMS: atom_id res chain seq x y z
N MET A 1 -0.72 9.23 -15.83
CA MET A 1 -1.07 7.95 -15.19
C MET A 1 -2.09 8.24 -14.10
N PRO A 2 -3.07 7.37 -13.80
CA PRO A 2 -3.94 7.59 -12.63
C PRO A 2 -3.04 7.75 -11.40
N ASN A 3 -3.27 8.80 -10.61
CA ASN A 3 -2.59 8.95 -9.33
C ASN A 3 -3.09 7.81 -8.44
N LYS A 4 -2.23 6.81 -8.22
CA LYS A 4 -2.54 5.75 -7.27
C LYS A 4 -2.49 6.30 -5.86
N ASN A 5 -3.48 5.97 -5.05
CA ASN A 5 -3.51 6.35 -3.65
C ASN A 5 -2.63 5.38 -2.85
N TYR A 6 -1.54 5.90 -2.28
CA TYR A 6 -0.63 5.14 -1.45
C TYR A 6 -0.78 5.56 0.01
N ALA A 7 -0.69 4.59 0.93
CA ALA A 7 -0.60 4.82 2.37
C ALA A 7 0.79 4.46 2.90
N PRO A 8 1.24 5.10 4.00
CA PRO A 8 2.47 4.71 4.68
C PRO A 8 2.34 3.30 5.26
N ILE A 9 3.43 2.55 5.18
CA ILE A 9 3.54 1.19 5.71
C ILE A 9 4.98 0.97 6.17
N ARG A 10 5.13 0.18 7.23
CA ARG A 10 6.44 -0.31 7.69
C ARG A 10 6.36 -1.77 8.12
N GLY A 11 7.47 -2.45 7.93
CA GLY A 11 7.84 -3.69 8.58
C GLY A 11 9.16 -3.56 9.32
N SER A 12 9.44 -4.53 10.15
CA SER A 12 10.65 -4.57 10.98
C SER A 12 11.31 -5.93 10.93
N TRP A 13 12.64 -5.92 10.90
CA TRP A 13 13.50 -7.06 11.12
C TRP A 13 14.28 -6.78 12.40
N GLY A 14 14.11 -7.64 13.39
CA GLY A 14 14.74 -7.47 14.69
C GLY A 14 16.24 -7.65 14.65
N HIS A 15 16.94 -6.86 15.46
CA HIS A 15 18.40 -6.81 15.64
C HIS A 15 19.16 -7.98 14.98
N ASP A 16 19.60 -7.75 13.75
CA ASP A 16 20.50 -8.67 13.08
C ASP A 16 21.89 -8.51 13.74
N PRO A 17 22.48 -9.57 14.32
CA PRO A 17 23.71 -9.49 15.11
C PRO A 17 24.91 -8.89 14.37
N GLY A 18 24.87 -8.83 13.04
CA GLY A 18 25.94 -8.29 12.21
C GLY A 18 25.73 -6.85 11.72
N VAL A 19 24.58 -6.23 12.00
CA VAL A 19 24.32 -4.81 11.68
C VAL A 19 24.26 -3.95 12.94
N PRO A 20 24.62 -2.65 12.88
CA PRO A 20 24.62 -1.77 14.04
C PRO A 20 23.24 -1.51 14.71
N GLY A 21 22.14 -2.09 14.23
CA GLY A 21 20.81 -1.98 14.83
C GLY A 21 19.69 -2.69 14.06
N ASP A 22 18.49 -2.10 14.00
CA ASP A 22 17.33 -2.74 13.38
C ASP A 22 17.18 -2.36 11.91
N VAL A 23 16.67 -3.28 11.09
CA VAL A 23 16.33 -3.00 9.70
C VAL A 23 14.83 -2.85 9.55
N TYR A 24 14.40 -1.77 8.91
CA TYR A 24 13.01 -1.50 8.59
C TYR A 24 12.79 -1.60 7.09
N LEU A 25 11.69 -2.23 6.68
CA LEU A 25 11.22 -2.17 5.31
C LEU A 25 10.02 -1.24 5.24
N ALA A 26 10.12 -0.11 4.55
CA ALA A 26 9.10 0.92 4.65
C ALA A 26 8.85 1.70 3.36
N GLY A 27 7.70 2.35 3.29
CA GLY A 27 7.37 3.26 2.20
C GLY A 27 6.27 4.21 2.61
N ALA A 28 6.30 5.43 2.07
CA ALA A 28 5.32 6.46 2.36
C ALA A 28 5.09 7.41 1.16
N PRO A 29 3.87 7.93 1.02
CA PRO A 29 3.50 8.82 -0.09
C PRO A 29 4.01 10.26 0.07
N THR A 30 4.50 10.65 1.26
CA THR A 30 5.00 12.00 1.53
C THR A 30 6.31 11.95 2.30
N ALA A 31 7.13 12.99 2.17
CA ALA A 31 8.38 13.15 2.93
C ALA A 31 8.09 13.12 4.44
N ALA A 32 7.11 13.90 4.90
CA ALA A 32 6.74 13.98 6.31
C ALA A 32 6.34 12.61 6.90
N ALA A 33 5.57 11.81 6.16
CA ALA A 33 5.20 10.47 6.61
C ALA A 33 6.39 9.49 6.61
N PHE A 34 7.35 9.65 5.69
CA PHE A 34 8.57 8.86 5.68
C PHE A 34 9.50 9.24 6.84
N ASN A 35 9.68 10.53 7.09
CA ASN A 35 10.52 11.05 8.18
C ASN A 35 9.89 10.76 9.57
N ALA A 36 8.57 10.53 9.64
CA ALA A 36 7.91 10.10 10.88
C ALA A 36 8.15 8.61 11.23
N MET A 37 8.82 7.84 10.36
CA MET A 37 9.15 6.45 10.63
C MET A 37 10.27 6.31 11.67
N PRO A 38 10.45 5.12 12.30
CA PRO A 38 11.48 4.90 13.31
C PRO A 38 12.85 5.34 12.83
N GLY A 39 13.57 6.09 13.68
CA GLY A 39 14.88 6.62 13.38
C GLY A 39 14.92 7.84 12.46
N ASN A 40 13.78 8.40 12.05
CA ASN A 40 13.70 9.61 11.22
C ASN A 40 14.57 9.50 9.95
N PRO A 41 14.30 8.53 9.06
CA PRO A 41 15.11 8.33 7.87
C PRO A 41 15.04 9.56 6.96
N PRO A 42 16.15 9.98 6.35
CA PRO A 42 16.22 11.26 5.64
C PRO A 42 15.50 11.23 4.28
N GLY A 43 15.19 12.41 3.75
CA GLY A 43 14.77 12.56 2.36
C GLY A 43 13.37 12.00 2.04
N TYR A 44 13.15 11.65 0.78
CA TYR A 44 11.84 11.26 0.24
C TYR A 44 12.00 10.30 -0.94
N PRO A 45 12.13 8.97 -0.71
CA PRO A 45 12.37 7.99 -1.77
C PRO A 45 11.27 7.97 -2.83
N ALA A 46 10.03 8.28 -2.44
CA ALA A 46 8.88 8.33 -3.34
C ALA A 46 8.98 9.42 -4.41
N GLY A 47 9.68 10.53 -4.12
CA GLY A 47 10.02 11.55 -5.12
C GLY A 47 10.93 11.02 -6.23
N LEU A 48 11.67 9.94 -5.96
CA LEU A 48 12.56 9.26 -6.91
C LEU A 48 11.93 8.00 -7.52
N GLY A 49 10.67 7.71 -7.19
CA GLY A 49 9.94 6.55 -7.72
C GLY A 49 10.01 5.27 -6.88
N TYR A 50 10.71 5.28 -5.73
CA TYR A 50 10.87 4.14 -4.83
C TYR A 50 10.09 4.34 -3.52
N GLY A 51 9.85 3.30 -2.71
CA GLY A 51 9.34 3.51 -1.34
C GLY A 51 8.03 4.29 -1.24
N LYS A 52 7.09 4.14 -2.19
CA LYS A 52 5.80 4.88 -2.19
C LYS A 52 4.82 4.45 -1.10
N GLY A 53 5.02 3.27 -0.51
CA GLY A 53 4.14 2.67 0.49
C GLY A 53 3.29 1.56 -0.11
N VAL A 54 2.03 1.45 0.32
CA VAL A 54 1.08 0.42 -0.14
C VAL A 54 -0.13 1.02 -0.83
N THR A 55 -0.56 0.37 -1.91
CA THR A 55 -1.81 0.64 -2.63
C THR A 55 -2.52 -0.69 -2.93
N ALA A 56 -3.81 -0.68 -3.25
CA ALA A 56 -4.59 -1.86 -3.60
C ALA A 56 -5.02 -1.81 -5.07
N GLU A 57 -4.78 -2.91 -5.80
CA GLU A 57 -5.14 -3.05 -7.20
C GLU A 57 -6.35 -3.97 -7.36
N ASN A 58 -7.39 -3.46 -8.01
CA ASN A 58 -8.54 -4.29 -8.39
C ASN A 58 -8.11 -5.32 -9.45
N ILE A 59 -8.41 -6.59 -9.20
CA ILE A 59 -8.17 -7.68 -10.14
C ILE A 59 -9.43 -8.00 -10.91
N ASN A 60 -10.54 -8.20 -10.19
CA ASN A 60 -11.85 -8.43 -10.75
C ASN A 60 -12.94 -8.24 -9.68
N GLY A 61 -13.92 -7.36 -9.93
CA GLY A 61 -15.07 -7.20 -9.03
C GLY A 61 -14.64 -6.77 -7.63
N SER A 62 -14.93 -7.60 -6.61
CA SER A 62 -14.50 -7.35 -5.24
C SER A 62 -13.12 -7.92 -4.91
N ILE A 63 -12.42 -8.57 -5.84
CA ILE A 63 -11.12 -9.18 -5.60
C ILE A 63 -9.99 -8.19 -5.85
N TYR A 64 -9.15 -7.98 -4.84
CA TYR A 64 -8.00 -7.08 -4.86
C TYR A 64 -6.70 -7.81 -4.51
N ARG A 65 -5.58 -7.20 -4.88
CA ARG A 65 -4.25 -7.53 -4.39
C ARG A 65 -3.55 -6.26 -3.92
N LEU A 66 -2.51 -6.36 -3.10
CA LEU A 66 -1.73 -5.19 -2.72
C LEU A 66 -0.59 -4.96 -3.71
N ARG A 67 -0.23 -3.70 -3.94
CA ARG A 67 1.06 -3.29 -4.50
C ARG A 67 1.86 -2.63 -3.40
N LEU A 68 3.08 -3.11 -3.20
CA LEU A 68 4.02 -2.58 -2.24
C LEU A 68 5.16 -1.90 -2.99
N SER A 69 5.51 -0.69 -2.58
CA SER A 69 6.68 0.04 -3.02
C SER A 69 7.45 0.47 -1.78
N LEU A 70 8.55 -0.23 -1.47
CA LEU A 70 9.25 -0.14 -0.19
C LEU A 70 10.75 0.07 -0.40
N VAL A 71 11.43 0.57 0.61
CA VAL A 71 12.90 0.63 0.72
C VAL A 71 13.31 0.07 2.09
N ALA A 72 14.42 -0.65 2.14
CA ALA A 72 14.99 -1.07 3.41
C ALA A 72 15.92 0.04 3.95
N TYR A 73 15.83 0.36 5.23
CA TYR A 73 16.72 1.30 5.90
C TYR A 73 17.09 0.81 7.29
N GLY A 74 18.23 1.25 7.80
CA GLY A 74 18.76 0.84 9.09
C GLY A 74 18.61 1.90 10.18
N THR A 75 18.47 1.46 11.42
CA THR A 75 18.66 2.30 12.62
C THR A 75 19.82 1.77 13.45
N SER A 76 20.36 2.62 14.33
CA SER A 76 21.36 2.25 15.34
C SER A 76 20.67 1.67 16.58
N ALA A 77 21.16 0.54 17.09
CA ALA A 77 20.70 -0.02 18.36
C ALA A 77 21.01 0.89 19.56
N ALA A 78 22.07 1.70 19.46
CA ALA A 78 22.49 2.59 20.54
C ALA A 78 21.63 3.85 20.64
N THR A 79 21.20 4.42 19.51
CA THR A 79 20.50 5.72 19.49
C THR A 79 19.06 5.64 18.98
N GLY A 80 18.67 4.54 18.33
CA GLY A 80 17.40 4.41 17.62
C GLY A 80 17.30 5.27 16.35
N ASN A 81 18.31 6.07 16.04
CA ASN A 81 18.33 6.96 14.88
C ASN A 81 18.72 6.22 13.61
N TYR A 82 18.29 6.74 12.47
CA TYR A 82 18.72 6.28 11.14
C TYR A 82 20.24 6.17 11.08
N THR A 83 20.71 5.08 10.49
CA THR A 83 22.14 4.86 10.22
C THR A 83 22.28 4.23 8.84
N PRO A 84 23.13 4.78 7.95
CA PRO A 84 23.41 4.18 6.66
C PRO A 84 24.33 2.96 6.84
N TYR A 85 23.86 1.76 6.49
CA TYR A 85 24.68 0.55 6.43
C TYR A 85 24.15 -0.44 5.38
N VAL A 86 24.75 -1.62 5.31
CA VAL A 86 24.36 -2.74 4.44
C VAL A 86 23.69 -3.84 5.26
N TYR A 87 22.89 -4.70 4.64
CA TYR A 87 22.53 -5.98 5.28
C TYR A 87 23.79 -6.74 5.74
N ALA A 88 23.76 -7.38 6.91
CA ALA A 88 24.92 -8.11 7.41
C ALA A 88 25.24 -9.37 6.58
N GLY A 89 26.42 -9.93 6.81
CA GLY A 89 26.85 -11.14 6.11
C GLY A 89 27.37 -10.87 4.70
N ASN A 90 27.36 -11.93 3.88
CA ASN A 90 27.87 -11.90 2.51
C ASN A 90 26.70 -12.06 1.51
N LEU A 91 26.98 -12.05 0.20
CA LEU A 91 25.94 -12.18 -0.84
C LEU A 91 25.19 -13.54 -0.82
N ALA A 92 25.67 -14.53 -0.05
CA ALA A 92 24.96 -15.80 0.17
C ALA A 92 24.06 -15.77 1.41
N THR A 93 24.15 -14.75 2.27
CA THR A 93 23.25 -14.54 3.41
C THR A 93 21.92 -14.01 2.90
N GLU A 94 20.83 -14.76 3.08
CA GLU A 94 19.49 -14.40 2.60
C GLU A 94 18.63 -13.82 3.72
N TYR A 95 17.79 -12.86 3.37
CA TYR A 95 16.85 -12.18 4.25
C TYR A 95 15.45 -12.25 3.62
N ASP A 96 14.61 -13.11 4.21
CA ASP A 96 13.24 -13.35 3.78
C ASP A 96 12.24 -12.55 4.60
N TRP A 97 11.45 -11.71 3.94
CA TRP A 97 10.40 -10.92 4.58
C TRP A 97 9.05 -11.61 4.41
N GLN A 98 8.32 -11.77 5.50
CA GLN A 98 6.95 -12.25 5.52
C GLN A 98 5.97 -11.08 5.57
N LEU A 99 4.85 -11.24 4.88
CA LEU A 99 3.72 -10.33 4.85
C LEU A 99 2.48 -11.06 5.37
N ILE A 100 1.83 -10.48 6.37
CA ILE A 100 0.51 -10.89 6.85
C ILE A 100 -0.47 -9.76 6.59
N VAL A 101 -1.61 -10.10 5.99
CA VAL A 101 -2.73 -9.19 5.80
C VAL A 101 -3.94 -9.76 6.52
N ALA A 102 -4.56 -8.90 7.32
CA ALA A 102 -5.85 -9.16 7.95
C ALA A 102 -6.79 -7.99 7.67
N LYS A 103 -8.10 -8.23 7.74
CA LYS A 103 -9.13 -7.26 7.38
C LYS A 103 -10.24 -7.18 8.43
N THR A 104 -10.93 -6.05 8.46
CA THR A 104 -12.14 -5.88 9.29
C THR A 104 -13.15 -4.98 8.59
N SER A 105 -14.42 -5.23 8.85
CA SER A 105 -15.54 -4.37 8.45
C SER A 105 -15.89 -3.32 9.51
N VAL A 106 -15.32 -3.42 10.71
CA VAL A 106 -15.63 -2.52 11.82
C VAL A 106 -15.17 -1.10 11.49
N ASN A 107 -16.12 -0.16 11.52
CA ASN A 107 -15.83 1.26 11.40
C ASN A 107 -15.57 1.86 12.79
N THR A 108 -14.31 2.20 13.06
CA THR A 108 -13.83 2.71 14.35
C THR A 108 -12.76 3.78 14.11
N GLU A 109 -12.64 4.71 15.07
CA GLU A 109 -11.57 5.70 15.11
C GLU A 109 -10.26 5.11 15.66
N ASN A 110 -10.35 4.07 16.49
CA ASN A 110 -9.20 3.31 16.98
C ASN A 110 -9.14 1.95 16.24
N PRO A 111 -8.40 1.84 15.13
CA PRO A 111 -8.33 0.62 14.36
C PRO A 111 -7.55 -0.50 15.07
N GLU A 112 -6.75 -0.21 16.09
CA GLU A 112 -5.92 -1.20 16.77
C GLU A 112 -6.75 -2.17 17.63
N SER A 113 -7.86 -1.66 18.19
CA SER A 113 -8.77 -2.44 19.05
C SER A 113 -9.82 -3.25 18.28
N ALA A 114 -9.91 -3.08 16.96
CA ALA A 114 -10.89 -3.80 16.15
C ALA A 114 -10.52 -5.30 16.01
N PRO A 115 -11.52 -6.19 15.94
CA PRO A 115 -11.27 -7.59 15.58
C PRO A 115 -10.93 -7.69 14.09
N TYR A 116 -9.85 -8.39 13.75
CA TYR A 116 -9.42 -8.64 12.38
C TYR A 116 -9.52 -10.12 12.03
N THR A 117 -10.00 -10.41 10.83
CA THR A 117 -9.96 -11.74 10.23
C THR A 117 -8.76 -11.84 9.29
N HIS A 118 -8.07 -12.97 9.34
CA HIS A 118 -6.95 -13.24 8.46
C HIS A 118 -7.40 -13.21 6.98
N ALA A 119 -6.65 -12.52 6.13
CA ALA A 119 -6.89 -12.51 4.69
C ALA A 119 -5.90 -13.42 3.96
N PHE A 120 -4.60 -13.21 4.16
CA PHE A 120 -3.54 -14.09 3.64
C PHE A 120 -2.20 -13.83 4.33
N THR A 121 -1.30 -14.81 4.24
CA THR A 121 0.14 -14.69 4.50
C THR A 121 0.90 -15.01 3.21
N GLU A 122 1.98 -14.28 2.93
CA GLU A 122 2.94 -14.68 1.89
C GLU A 122 4.35 -14.15 2.19
N THR A 123 5.34 -14.83 1.64
CA THR A 123 6.71 -14.31 1.56
C THR A 123 6.80 -13.29 0.44
N LEU A 124 7.46 -12.16 0.69
CA LEU A 124 7.74 -11.17 -0.35
C LEU A 124 8.56 -11.81 -1.48
N LYS A 125 8.22 -11.52 -2.73
CA LYS A 125 8.79 -12.21 -3.90
C LYS A 125 10.29 -11.98 -4.10
N LYS A 126 10.81 -10.90 -3.52
CA LYS A 126 12.22 -10.53 -3.59
C LYS A 126 12.90 -10.89 -2.28
N LYS A 127 13.98 -11.65 -2.37
CA LYS A 127 14.89 -11.93 -1.26
C LYS A 127 15.91 -10.82 -1.14
N TYR A 128 16.26 -10.43 0.07
CA TYR A 128 17.34 -9.49 0.31
C TYR A 128 18.61 -10.27 0.66
N TYR A 129 19.78 -9.69 0.38
CA TYR A 129 21.06 -10.37 0.57
C TYR A 129 22.04 -9.53 1.37
N GLY A 130 22.95 -10.19 2.08
CA GLY A 130 24.04 -9.54 2.79
C GLY A 130 24.88 -8.65 1.87
N THR A 131 25.50 -7.61 2.43
CA THR A 131 26.25 -6.55 1.73
C THR A 131 25.41 -5.62 0.85
N GLN A 132 24.11 -5.88 0.65
CA GLN A 132 23.27 -4.98 -0.14
C GLN A 132 23.05 -3.64 0.59
N PRO A 133 23.24 -2.50 -0.11
CA PRO A 133 23.14 -1.17 0.47
C PRO A 133 21.71 -0.83 0.85
N LEU A 134 21.51 -0.46 2.12
CA LEU A 134 20.25 0.10 2.58
C LEU A 134 20.08 1.55 2.10
N TYR A 135 18.86 2.05 2.20
CA TYR A 135 18.47 3.38 1.74
C TYR A 135 19.45 4.48 2.17
N ALA A 136 19.77 5.35 1.19
CA ALA A 136 20.72 6.45 1.27
C ALA A 136 22.21 6.06 1.46
N LEU A 137 22.55 4.77 1.39
CA LEU A 137 23.92 4.31 1.09
C LEU A 137 24.12 4.18 -0.43
N GLY A 138 25.32 4.46 -0.94
CA GLY A 138 25.61 4.37 -2.38
C GLY A 138 25.18 3.02 -2.98
N GLY A 139 24.38 3.06 -4.06
CA GLY A 139 23.87 1.87 -4.74
C GLY A 139 22.53 1.32 -4.24
N TRP A 140 21.92 1.90 -3.20
CA TRP A 140 20.62 1.46 -2.64
C TRP A 140 19.48 1.41 -3.65
N ASN A 141 19.56 2.19 -4.72
CA ASN A 141 18.57 2.32 -5.79
C ASN A 141 18.94 1.55 -7.07
N ASN A 142 20.03 0.79 -7.07
CA ASN A 142 20.39 -0.06 -8.20
C ASN A 142 19.37 -1.18 -8.40
N SER A 143 19.35 -1.78 -9.58
CA SER A 143 18.54 -2.97 -9.83
C SER A 143 18.85 -4.07 -8.81
N HIS A 144 17.80 -4.77 -8.40
CA HIS A 144 17.89 -5.84 -7.41
C HIS A 144 18.35 -7.14 -8.10
N ALA A 145 19.51 -7.68 -7.71
CA ALA A 145 20.02 -8.97 -8.19
C ALA A 145 20.83 -9.70 -7.12
N GLN A 146 20.74 -11.04 -7.10
CA GLN A 146 21.36 -11.95 -6.11
C GLN A 146 22.89 -11.92 -6.14
N ASP A 147 23.48 -11.67 -7.31
CA ASP A 147 24.92 -11.58 -7.55
C ASP A 147 25.46 -10.15 -7.48
N SER A 148 24.62 -9.21 -7.04
CA SER A 148 24.97 -7.80 -6.95
C SER A 148 24.79 -7.27 -5.54
N SER A 149 25.69 -6.38 -5.13
CA SER A 149 25.44 -5.41 -4.06
C SER A 149 24.41 -4.34 -4.48
N GLY A 150 23.47 -4.68 -5.37
CA GLY A 150 22.45 -3.80 -5.92
C GLY A 150 21.29 -3.58 -4.95
N GLY A 151 20.36 -2.70 -5.36
CA GLY A 151 19.50 -1.96 -4.45
C GLY A 151 18.47 -2.76 -3.65
N THR A 152 18.10 -2.19 -2.49
CA THR A 152 17.19 -2.77 -1.48
C THR A 152 15.76 -2.20 -1.57
N TRP A 153 15.32 -1.88 -2.78
CA TRP A 153 13.96 -1.41 -3.03
C TRP A 153 13.03 -2.52 -3.54
N TYR A 154 11.83 -2.54 -2.97
CA TYR A 154 10.74 -3.43 -3.36
C TYR A 154 9.74 -2.66 -4.21
N ASN A 155 9.30 -3.24 -5.33
CA ASN A 155 8.17 -2.71 -6.09
C ASN A 155 7.47 -3.86 -6.80
N ASP A 156 6.53 -4.50 -6.13
CA ASP A 156 5.81 -5.65 -6.66
C ASP A 156 4.37 -5.66 -6.13
N VAL A 157 3.59 -6.60 -6.65
CA VAL A 157 2.24 -6.91 -6.22
C VAL A 157 2.23 -8.23 -5.46
N THR A 158 1.31 -8.37 -4.52
CA THR A 158 1.12 -9.64 -3.81
C THR A 158 0.72 -10.74 -4.77
N LYS A 159 1.15 -11.97 -4.51
CA LYS A 159 0.70 -13.14 -5.28
C LYS A 159 -0.72 -13.50 -4.86
N ASN A 160 -0.98 -13.45 -3.56
CA ASN A 160 -2.29 -13.68 -2.99
C ASN A 160 -3.21 -12.48 -3.19
N THR A 161 -4.51 -12.78 -3.28
CA THR A 161 -5.60 -11.82 -3.40
C THR A 161 -6.50 -11.91 -2.19
N PHE A 162 -7.30 -10.88 -1.96
CA PHE A 162 -8.33 -10.86 -0.93
C PHE A 162 -9.63 -10.30 -1.48
N ASP A 163 -10.75 -10.80 -0.96
CA ASP A 163 -12.06 -10.21 -1.21
C ASP A 163 -12.22 -8.94 -0.35
N ALA A 164 -12.51 -7.84 -1.02
CA ALA A 164 -12.70 -6.52 -0.44
C ALA A 164 -14.16 -6.18 -0.09
N THR A 165 -15.05 -7.15 -0.19
CA THR A 165 -16.44 -7.00 0.28
C THR A 165 -16.44 -6.53 1.74
N ASP A 166 -17.04 -5.35 1.95
CA ASP A 166 -17.27 -4.71 3.24
C ASP A 166 -16.00 -4.49 4.10
N ILE A 167 -14.81 -4.31 3.49
CA ILE A 167 -13.60 -3.93 4.22
C ILE A 167 -13.62 -2.45 4.57
N THR A 168 -13.36 -2.15 5.85
CA THR A 168 -13.08 -0.81 6.34
C THR A 168 -11.58 -0.61 6.55
N TRP A 169 -10.93 -1.53 7.28
CA TRP A 169 -9.51 -1.45 7.61
C TRP A 169 -8.75 -2.72 7.21
N LEU A 170 -7.49 -2.52 6.83
CA LEU A 170 -6.48 -3.56 6.73
C LEU A 170 -5.51 -3.41 7.92
N LYS A 171 -5.19 -4.54 8.55
CA LYS A 171 -4.04 -4.67 9.44
C LYS A 171 -2.97 -5.41 8.66
N ILE A 172 -1.89 -4.71 8.35
CA ILE A 172 -0.78 -5.23 7.57
C ILE A 172 0.46 -5.33 8.46
N THR A 173 1.09 -6.49 8.45
CA THR A 173 2.33 -6.76 9.17
C THR A 173 3.36 -7.22 8.16
N ILE A 174 4.51 -6.56 8.13
CA ILE A 174 5.68 -7.02 7.40
C ILE A 174 6.76 -7.29 8.43
N TYR A 175 7.34 -8.47 8.42
CA TYR A 175 8.36 -8.84 9.40
C TYR A 175 9.44 -9.71 8.78
N GLY A 176 10.61 -9.62 9.37
CA GLY A 176 11.77 -10.47 9.07
C GLY A 176 11.76 -11.78 9.84
N ASP A 177 12.93 -12.23 10.25
CA ASP A 177 13.11 -13.41 11.11
C ASP A 177 12.38 -13.30 12.46
N ASP A 178 12.23 -14.44 13.14
CA ASP A 178 11.21 -14.73 14.16
C ASP A 178 11.26 -13.92 15.48
N THR A 179 12.23 -13.04 15.68
CA THR A 179 12.35 -12.26 16.92
C THR A 179 12.34 -10.77 16.63
N PHE A 180 11.21 -10.11 16.94
CA PHE A 180 11.07 -8.72 17.43
C PHE A 180 9.56 -8.36 17.48
N PRO A 181 9.13 -7.32 18.22
CA PRO A 181 7.72 -6.94 18.26
C PRO A 181 7.22 -6.60 16.85
N LEU A 182 6.17 -7.29 16.41
CA LEU A 182 5.54 -7.07 15.12
C LEU A 182 5.02 -5.63 15.03
N ALA A 183 5.51 -4.89 14.03
CA ALA A 183 4.93 -3.60 13.68
C ALA A 183 3.66 -3.80 12.85
N TYR A 184 2.55 -3.24 13.32
CA TYR A 184 1.29 -3.24 12.60
C TYR A 184 1.09 -1.91 11.88
N SER A 185 0.71 -1.98 10.62
CA SER A 185 0.21 -0.84 9.84
C SER A 185 -1.31 -0.98 9.71
N TYR A 186 -2.05 -0.04 10.27
CA TYR A 186 -3.50 0.03 10.19
C TYR A 186 -3.92 1.03 9.12
N ILE A 187 -4.48 0.52 8.02
CA ILE A 187 -4.72 1.30 6.82
C ILE A 187 -6.19 1.22 6.46
N ARG A 188 -6.84 2.38 6.30
CA ARG A 188 -8.21 2.38 5.76
C ARG A 188 -8.14 1.92 4.32
N PHE A 189 -8.95 0.92 3.98
CA PHE A 189 -8.95 0.38 2.63
C PHE A 189 -9.31 1.45 1.58
N ALA A 190 -10.21 2.36 1.95
CA ALA A 190 -10.61 3.52 1.16
C ALA A 190 -9.45 4.45 0.76
N ASP A 191 -8.39 4.51 1.56
CA ASP A 191 -7.27 5.44 1.37
C ASP A 191 -6.21 4.88 0.41
N ILE A 192 -6.31 3.59 0.04
CA ILE A 192 -5.32 2.91 -0.79
C ILE A 192 -5.87 2.35 -2.10
N ILE A 193 -7.15 2.49 -2.34
CA ILE A 193 -7.76 2.14 -3.63
C ILE A 193 -7.87 3.38 -4.51
N ASP A 194 -7.74 3.16 -5.81
CA ASP A 194 -7.98 4.19 -6.80
C ASP A 194 -9.45 4.63 -6.74
N ASP A 195 -9.68 5.92 -6.95
CA ASP A 195 -11.04 6.41 -7.18
C ASP A 195 -11.67 5.67 -8.36
N TYR A 196 -12.99 5.48 -8.29
CA TYR A 196 -13.70 4.62 -9.22
C TYR A 196 -14.88 5.32 -9.88
N ARG A 197 -15.40 4.70 -10.94
CA ARG A 197 -16.66 5.09 -11.58
C ARG A 197 -17.69 3.96 -11.44
N PRO A 198 -18.70 4.10 -10.59
CA PRO A 198 -19.64 3.04 -10.24
C PRO A 198 -20.76 2.91 -11.29
N MET A 199 -20.41 2.88 -12.58
CA MET A 199 -21.39 2.61 -13.64
C MET A 199 -20.89 1.48 -14.53
N ALA A 200 -21.82 0.70 -15.04
CA ALA A 200 -21.58 -0.27 -16.09
C ALA A 200 -22.64 -0.13 -17.17
N ILE A 201 -22.31 -0.62 -18.35
CA ILE A 201 -23.29 -0.87 -19.41
C ILE A 201 -23.46 -2.36 -19.57
N ARG A 202 -24.67 -2.78 -19.96
CA ARG A 202 -24.91 -4.16 -20.37
C ARG A 202 -24.55 -4.32 -21.84
N LYS A 203 -23.60 -5.20 -22.17
CA LYS A 203 -23.21 -5.51 -23.55
C LYS A 203 -23.15 -7.02 -23.72
N ASN A 204 -23.95 -7.54 -24.65
CA ASN A 204 -24.10 -8.98 -24.92
C ASN A 204 -24.46 -9.79 -23.67
N GLY A 205 -25.43 -9.33 -22.89
CA GLY A 205 -25.89 -10.00 -21.67
C GLY A 205 -25.00 -9.80 -20.43
N THR A 206 -23.75 -9.37 -20.60
CA THR A 206 -22.78 -9.15 -19.51
C THR A 206 -22.70 -7.68 -19.10
N TRP A 207 -22.57 -7.41 -17.80
CA TRP A 207 -22.24 -6.08 -17.30
C TRP A 207 -20.76 -5.76 -17.55
N LYS A 208 -20.49 -4.60 -18.13
CA LYS A 208 -19.12 -4.09 -18.35
C LYS A 208 -18.95 -2.78 -17.63
N SER A 209 -18.01 -2.74 -16.67
CA SER A 209 -17.65 -1.51 -15.98
C SER A 209 -17.24 -0.42 -16.96
N LEU A 210 -17.65 0.81 -16.68
CA LEU A 210 -17.24 2.01 -17.38
C LEU A 210 -16.05 2.72 -16.70
N ASP A 211 -15.51 2.15 -15.61
CA ASP A 211 -14.29 2.61 -14.96
C ASP A 211 -13.04 2.13 -15.71
N ASN A 212 -12.86 2.62 -16.93
CA ASN A 212 -11.74 2.24 -17.78
C ASN A 212 -10.50 3.10 -17.50
N LYS A 213 -9.34 2.46 -17.45
CA LYS A 213 -8.04 3.14 -17.26
C LYS A 213 -7.77 4.09 -18.44
N GLY A 214 -7.77 5.40 -18.17
CA GLY A 214 -7.59 6.45 -19.17
C GLY A 214 -8.89 7.00 -19.78
N GLY A 215 -10.06 6.47 -19.40
CA GLY A 215 -11.34 7.04 -19.81
C GLY A 215 -11.72 8.28 -19.01
N PHE A 216 -12.43 9.21 -19.63
CA PHE A 216 -13.08 10.34 -18.98
C PHE A 216 -14.58 10.30 -19.25
N TRP A 217 -15.38 10.76 -18.28
CA TRP A 217 -16.79 11.04 -18.49
C TRP A 217 -16.95 12.54 -18.52
N GLN A 218 -17.76 13.03 -19.45
CA GLN A 218 -18.05 14.44 -19.57
C GLN A 218 -19.55 14.66 -19.49
N ILE A 219 -19.93 15.74 -18.82
CA ILE A 219 -21.29 16.27 -18.82
C ILE A 219 -21.29 17.64 -19.45
N ARG A 220 -22.37 17.96 -20.17
CA ARG A 220 -22.53 19.28 -20.75
C ARG A 220 -23.10 20.23 -19.70
N LYS A 221 -22.33 21.24 -19.31
CA LYS A 221 -22.74 22.31 -18.39
C LYS A 221 -22.59 23.65 -19.10
N SER A 222 -23.70 24.38 -19.24
CA SER A 222 -23.74 25.70 -19.89
C SER A 222 -23.03 25.72 -21.25
N GLY A 223 -23.33 24.71 -22.08
CA GLY A 223 -22.76 24.58 -23.44
C GLY A 223 -21.36 23.96 -23.51
N LYS A 224 -20.62 23.87 -22.41
CA LYS A 224 -19.26 23.29 -22.35
C LYS A 224 -19.28 21.86 -21.84
N TRP A 225 -18.37 21.03 -22.37
CA TRP A 225 -18.10 19.71 -21.82
C TRP A 225 -17.19 19.86 -20.60
N VAL A 226 -17.59 19.26 -19.48
CA VAL A 226 -16.85 19.29 -18.22
C VAL A 226 -16.68 17.87 -17.73
N ASP A 227 -15.47 17.52 -17.31
CA ASP A 227 -15.17 16.21 -16.78
C ASP A 227 -15.93 15.93 -15.47
N VAL A 228 -16.48 14.73 -15.38
CA VAL A 228 -17.06 14.19 -14.17
C VAL A 228 -15.95 13.52 -13.37
N PRO A 229 -15.65 14.01 -12.15
CA PRO A 229 -14.64 13.39 -11.31
C PRO A 229 -15.06 11.98 -10.94
N LYS A 230 -14.08 11.12 -10.70
CA LYS A 230 -14.33 9.81 -10.13
C LYS A 230 -14.91 9.95 -8.71
N THR A 231 -15.63 8.92 -8.27
CA THR A 231 -16.10 8.83 -6.88
C THR A 231 -14.91 8.46 -5.99
N LEU A 232 -14.65 9.30 -4.98
CA LEU A 232 -13.76 8.92 -3.88
C LEU A 232 -14.42 7.76 -3.12
N PHE A 233 -13.68 6.70 -2.79
CA PHE A 233 -14.26 5.62 -1.99
C PHE A 233 -14.65 6.07 -0.58
N SER A 234 -13.90 7.01 -0.02
CA SER A 234 -14.24 7.64 1.27
C SER A 234 -15.56 8.42 1.23
N ASP A 235 -16.10 8.73 0.05
CA ASP A 235 -17.40 9.36 -0.12
C ASP A 235 -18.55 8.37 -0.25
N ASP A 236 -18.29 7.06 -0.35
CA ASP A 236 -19.32 6.05 -0.51
C ASP A 236 -20.36 6.07 0.62
N GLY A 237 -21.64 5.95 0.26
CA GLY A 237 -22.75 5.99 1.21
C GLY A 237 -23.00 7.35 1.88
N LYS A 238 -22.12 8.36 1.69
CA LYS A 238 -22.29 9.68 2.28
C LYS A 238 -23.37 10.49 1.55
N PRO A 239 -24.16 11.31 2.28
CA PRO A 239 -25.22 12.10 1.69
C PRO A 239 -24.64 13.22 0.81
N ASN A 240 -25.23 13.41 -0.38
CA ASN A 240 -24.89 14.45 -1.33
C ASN A 240 -23.40 14.50 -1.74
N LYS A 241 -22.73 13.35 -1.73
CA LYS A 241 -21.35 13.18 -2.24
C LYS A 241 -21.34 12.40 -3.55
N SER A 242 -20.28 12.56 -4.34
CA SER A 242 -20.12 12.05 -5.71
C SER A 242 -21.13 12.57 -6.76
N ALA A 243 -20.73 12.50 -8.03
CA ALA A 243 -21.62 12.67 -9.16
C ALA A 243 -22.53 11.45 -9.41
N ASN A 244 -22.21 10.30 -8.82
CA ASN A 244 -23.01 9.07 -8.92
C ASN A 244 -23.72 8.82 -7.60
N GLN A 245 -25.03 9.03 -7.58
CA GLN A 245 -25.85 8.97 -6.38
C GLN A 245 -27.08 8.10 -6.60
N ILE A 246 -27.53 7.46 -5.52
CA ILE A 246 -28.81 6.74 -5.47
C ILE A 246 -29.61 7.24 -4.27
N ARG A 247 -30.94 7.34 -4.44
CA ARG A 247 -31.83 7.77 -3.37
C ARG A 247 -32.10 6.59 -2.43
N LYS A 248 -31.68 6.70 -1.16
CA LYS A 248 -31.88 5.69 -0.11
C LYS A 248 -32.42 6.37 1.15
N GLY A 249 -33.60 5.94 1.60
CA GLY A 249 -34.25 6.52 2.79
C GLY A 249 -34.52 8.02 2.64
N GLY A 250 -34.97 8.46 1.47
CA GLY A 250 -35.28 9.87 1.18
C GLY A 250 -34.07 10.74 0.79
N THR A 251 -32.84 10.31 1.12
CA THR A 251 -31.60 11.07 0.91
C THR A 251 -30.81 10.54 -0.29
N TRP A 252 -30.23 11.45 -1.07
CA TRP A 252 -29.26 11.09 -2.11
C TRP A 252 -27.93 10.72 -1.47
N LYS A 253 -27.48 9.48 -1.67
CA LYS A 253 -26.20 8.98 -1.15
C LYS A 253 -25.30 8.56 -2.31
N ALA A 254 -24.00 8.78 -2.17
CA ALA A 254 -23.02 8.24 -3.12
C ALA A 254 -23.17 6.72 -3.21
N GLN A 255 -22.97 6.17 -4.41
CA GLN A 255 -23.10 4.74 -4.69
C GLN A 255 -21.76 4.15 -5.14
N SER A 256 -21.30 3.08 -4.49
CA SER A 256 -20.12 2.30 -4.91
C SER A 256 -20.42 1.07 -5.76
N LYS A 257 -21.64 0.53 -5.67
CA LYS A 257 -22.02 -0.77 -6.25
C LYS A 257 -22.91 -0.63 -7.49
N ILE A 258 -22.74 -1.55 -8.44
CA ILE A 258 -23.58 -1.70 -9.63
C ILE A 258 -24.37 -3.00 -9.52
N GLY A 259 -25.71 -2.89 -9.49
CA GLY A 259 -26.58 -4.00 -9.13
C GLY A 259 -26.68 -4.17 -7.61
N GLY A 260 -27.91 -4.36 -7.13
CA GLY A 260 -28.21 -4.56 -5.70
C GLY A 260 -27.97 -5.99 -5.26
#